data_AF-A0A7X0VDV0-F1
#
_entry.id   AF-A0A7X0VDV0-F1
#
_cell.length_a   1.000
_cell.length_b   1.000
_cell.length_c   1.000
_cell.angle_alpha   90.00
_cell.angle_beta   90.00
_cell.angle_gamma   90.00
#
_symmetry.space_group_name_H-M   'P 1'
#
loop_
_entity.id
_entity.type
_entity.pdbx_description
1 polymer ?
#
loop_
_entity_poly.entity_id
_entity_poly.type
_entity_poly.pdbx_seq_one_letter_code
_entity_poly.pdbx_strand_id
1 'polypeptide(L)'
;MLIKFDTTISPTDRGDEMTNNEFDIEQYRMEHQMDYIKAIDLLNISSNKDEVFHWIYQITRWHIPDVLYKYFSFTDDENLNNLKLNTLSEKKIFLADSKDFNDPFDNKAFYYRNEDLSQFEELGPFDGQIGDEIMFSSRAASFTKTGFNSMPMWAHYANNHRGFCVSYNLQDSGNIELAGSTLPIQYTDQRIDITNILVNYVDLVLKEKRKQISEGRKKIILNDLTLVYIIVFLQNIKQTSWQYEQEFRCVAGRTSIGMPFMKAIPSAIFAGEKCSPFYIERLCGIARDLNVPLYKLEFQKINMLFQLEPIRIL
;
A
#
# COMPACT_ATOMS: atom_id res chain seq x y z
N MET A 1 11.83 -0.94 13.59
CA MET A 1 12.53 -1.02 12.29
C MET A 1 11.87 0.01 11.38
N LEU A 2 12.57 1.10 11.04
CA LEU A 2 12.04 2.12 10.14
C LEU A 2 12.28 1.62 8.70
N ILE A 3 11.24 1.12 8.05
CA ILE A 3 11.27 0.94 6.59
C ILE A 3 10.93 2.31 6.03
N LYS A 4 11.96 3.07 5.64
CA LYS A 4 11.78 4.23 4.78
C LYS A 4 12.22 3.80 3.39
N PHE A 5 11.26 3.77 2.47
CA PHE A 5 11.58 3.63 1.05
C PHE A 5 12.45 4.80 0.62
N ASP A 6 13.33 4.58 -0.35
CA ASP A 6 14.21 5.62 -0.85
C ASP A 6 13.38 6.70 -1.55
N THR A 7 13.03 7.76 -0.81
CA THR A 7 12.27 8.90 -1.33
C THR A 7 13.09 9.79 -2.24
N THR A 8 14.40 9.53 -2.42
CA THR A 8 15.22 10.26 -3.38
C THR A 8 15.01 9.79 -4.81
N ILE A 9 14.38 8.62 -5.00
CA ILE A 9 13.99 8.09 -6.32
C ILE A 9 12.50 8.35 -6.52
N SER A 10 12.21 9.45 -7.19
CA SER A 10 10.88 9.88 -7.56
C SER A 10 10.43 9.22 -8.87
N PRO A 11 9.11 9.03 -9.10
CA PRO A 11 8.58 8.78 -10.44
C PRO A 11 8.96 9.84 -11.48
N THR A 12 9.51 10.98 -11.05
CA THR A 12 10.11 12.04 -11.86
C THR A 12 11.58 11.82 -12.22
N ASP A 13 12.32 10.94 -11.54
CA ASP A 13 13.70 10.57 -11.88
C ASP A 13 13.77 9.62 -13.07
N ARG A 14 12.81 9.78 -14.00
CA ARG A 14 12.85 9.17 -15.33
C ARG A 14 14.10 9.74 -15.97
N GLY A 15 15.20 8.98 -15.89
CA GLY A 15 16.54 9.47 -16.15
C GLY A 15 16.66 10.19 -17.48
N ASP A 16 17.69 11.02 -17.60
CA ASP A 16 18.11 11.76 -18.80
C ASP A 16 18.31 10.90 -20.08
N GLU A 17 17.99 9.60 -20.05
CA GLU A 17 17.90 8.72 -21.22
C GLU A 17 16.65 8.95 -22.08
N MET A 18 15.68 9.77 -21.63
CA MET A 18 14.41 10.03 -22.34
C MET A 18 14.48 10.99 -23.54
N THR A 19 15.65 11.19 -24.17
CA THR A 19 15.80 12.17 -25.25
C THR A 19 15.76 11.61 -26.68
N ASN A 20 15.54 10.31 -26.90
CA ASN A 20 15.36 9.79 -28.26
C ASN A 20 14.35 8.61 -28.32
N ASN A 21 13.24 8.84 -29.03
CA ASN A 21 12.01 8.03 -29.18
C ASN A 21 11.01 8.12 -28.02
N GLU A 22 9.75 8.41 -28.35
CA GLU A 22 8.62 8.54 -27.42
C GLU A 22 8.42 7.25 -26.62
N PHE A 23 9.00 7.20 -25.42
CA PHE A 23 8.75 6.12 -24.47
C PHE A 23 7.30 6.21 -23.97
N ASP A 24 6.45 5.32 -24.46
CA ASP A 24 5.08 5.16 -23.97
C ASP A 24 5.07 4.35 -22.66
N ILE A 25 5.00 5.09 -21.55
CA ILE A 25 4.96 4.50 -20.21
C ILE A 25 3.70 3.65 -19.97
N GLU A 26 2.57 3.97 -20.60
CA GLU A 26 1.34 3.19 -20.45
C GLU A 26 1.45 1.86 -21.18
N GLN A 27 2.02 1.87 -22.39
CA GLN A 27 2.36 0.63 -23.10
C GLN A 27 3.35 -0.23 -22.28
N TYR A 28 4.41 0.38 -21.74
CA TYR A 28 5.35 -0.33 -20.86
C TYR A 28 4.64 -1.00 -19.68
N ARG A 29 3.76 -0.27 -18.99
CA ARG A 29 2.99 -0.79 -17.84
C ARG A 29 2.06 -1.94 -18.20
N MET A 30 1.50 -1.94 -19.42
CA MET A 30 0.64 -3.01 -19.91
C MET A 30 1.43 -4.27 -20.23
N GLU A 31 2.59 -4.12 -20.87
CA GLU A 31 3.46 -5.23 -21.29
C GLU A 31 4.27 -5.83 -20.11
N HIS A 32 4.57 -5.03 -19.09
CA HIS A 32 5.45 -5.39 -17.98
C HIS A 32 4.74 -5.28 -16.64
N GLN A 33 3.68 -6.05 -16.40
CA GLN A 33 2.99 -6.03 -15.10
C GLN A 33 3.95 -6.38 -13.95
N MET A 34 3.72 -5.78 -12.78
CA MET A 34 4.53 -6.08 -11.60
C MET A 34 4.42 -7.53 -11.19
N ASP A 35 5.58 -8.16 -10.99
CA ASP A 35 5.72 -9.55 -10.58
C ASP A 35 6.57 -9.65 -9.31
N TYR A 36 5.92 -9.54 -8.17
CA TYR A 36 6.52 -9.70 -6.85
C TYR A 36 6.94 -11.14 -6.57
N ILE A 37 6.33 -12.14 -7.21
CA ILE A 37 6.78 -13.54 -7.08
C ILE A 37 8.19 -13.66 -7.63
N LYS A 38 8.39 -13.21 -8.88
CA LYS A 38 9.72 -13.15 -9.50
C LYS A 38 10.70 -12.27 -8.70
N ALA A 39 10.22 -11.15 -8.16
CA ALA A 39 11.05 -10.28 -7.31
C ALA A 39 11.55 -11.01 -6.04
N ILE A 40 10.69 -11.78 -5.39
CA ILE A 40 11.04 -12.59 -4.21
C ILE A 40 12.01 -13.70 -4.58
N ASP A 41 11.81 -14.38 -5.71
CA ASP A 41 12.75 -15.41 -6.20
C ASP A 41 14.15 -14.83 -6.46
N LEU A 42 14.22 -13.67 -7.12
CA LEU A 42 15.47 -12.96 -7.36
C LEU A 42 16.17 -12.54 -6.06
N LEU A 43 15.42 -12.03 -5.09
CA LEU A 43 15.96 -11.71 -3.76
C LEU A 43 16.50 -12.96 -3.05
N ASN A 44 15.79 -14.09 -3.15
CA ASN A 44 16.17 -15.31 -2.46
C ASN A 44 17.46 -15.92 -3.00
N ILE A 45 17.69 -15.87 -4.32
CA ILE A 45 18.90 -16.42 -4.95
C ILE A 45 20.09 -15.44 -4.95
N SER A 46 19.85 -14.15 -4.69
CA SER A 46 20.89 -13.13 -4.76
C SER A 46 21.85 -13.16 -3.55
N SER A 47 23.13 -12.97 -3.84
CA SER A 47 24.16 -12.69 -2.83
C SER A 47 24.09 -11.25 -2.32
N ASN A 48 23.69 -10.29 -3.15
CA ASN A 48 23.50 -8.88 -2.77
C ASN A 48 22.01 -8.50 -2.83
N LYS A 49 21.33 -8.67 -1.70
CA LYS A 49 19.88 -8.50 -1.61
C LYS A 49 19.44 -7.04 -1.57
N ASP A 50 20.27 -6.16 -1.00
CA ASP A 50 20.00 -4.72 -0.96
C ASP A 50 20.02 -4.10 -2.36
N GLU A 51 21.00 -4.50 -3.18
CA GLU A 51 21.07 -4.08 -4.58
C GLU A 51 19.86 -4.57 -5.36
N VAL A 52 19.53 -5.87 -5.28
CA VAL A 52 18.35 -6.42 -5.97
C VAL A 52 17.06 -5.74 -5.53
N PHE A 53 16.89 -5.48 -4.24
CA PHE A 53 15.75 -4.72 -3.74
C PHE A 53 15.70 -3.31 -4.34
N HIS A 54 16.83 -2.61 -4.41
CA HIS A 54 16.91 -1.28 -5.00
C HIS A 54 16.49 -1.28 -6.48
N TRP A 55 16.98 -2.25 -7.27
CA TRP A 55 16.56 -2.43 -8.66
C TRP A 55 15.05 -2.68 -8.78
N ILE A 56 14.49 -3.59 -7.97
CA ILE A 56 13.05 -3.85 -7.96
C ILE A 56 12.27 -2.60 -7.57
N TYR A 57 12.74 -1.85 -6.57
CA TYR A 57 12.12 -0.61 -6.14
C TYR A 57 12.07 0.42 -7.28
N GLN A 58 13.17 0.61 -8.02
CA GLN A 58 13.21 1.48 -9.20
C GLN A 58 12.16 1.07 -10.25
N ILE A 59 12.04 -0.23 -10.54
CA ILE A 59 11.01 -0.74 -11.45
C ILE A 59 9.62 -0.38 -10.92
N THR A 60 9.34 -0.57 -9.62
CA THR A 60 8.02 -0.21 -9.05
C THR A 60 7.68 1.27 -9.25
N ARG A 61 8.67 2.18 -9.27
CA ARG A 61 8.45 3.62 -9.48
C ARG A 61 7.83 3.89 -10.85
N TRP A 62 8.19 3.11 -11.87
CA TRP A 62 7.67 3.26 -13.22
C TRP A 62 6.19 2.87 -13.31
N HIS A 63 5.67 2.10 -12.36
CA HIS A 63 4.26 1.71 -12.29
C HIS A 63 3.38 2.70 -11.53
N ILE A 64 3.95 3.70 -10.85
CA ILE A 64 3.19 4.65 -10.03
C ILE A 64 2.49 5.68 -10.94
N PRO A 65 1.15 5.77 -10.93
CA PRO A 65 0.44 6.77 -11.72
C PRO A 65 0.57 8.16 -11.09
N ASP A 66 0.31 9.20 -11.88
CA ASP A 66 0.42 10.58 -11.41
C ASP A 66 -0.65 10.92 -10.36
N VAL A 67 -1.82 10.29 -10.45
CA VAL A 67 -2.93 10.52 -9.52
C VAL A 67 -3.49 9.20 -9.01
N LEU A 68 -3.69 9.13 -7.71
CA LEU A 68 -4.40 8.04 -7.04
C LEU A 68 -5.59 8.56 -6.24
N TYR A 69 -6.59 7.69 -6.06
CA TYR A 69 -7.83 8.01 -5.38
C TYR A 69 -8.02 7.13 -4.15
N LYS A 70 -8.61 7.69 -3.09
CA LYS A 70 -9.01 6.92 -1.92
C LYS A 70 -10.45 7.24 -1.53
N TYR A 71 -11.21 6.19 -1.30
CA TYR A 71 -12.60 6.23 -0.88
C TYR A 71 -12.73 6.12 0.64
N PHE A 72 -13.69 6.86 1.20
CA PHE A 72 -13.98 6.91 2.62
C PHE A 72 -15.49 6.80 2.83
N SER A 73 -15.91 5.96 3.77
CA SER A 73 -17.31 5.83 4.15
C SER A 73 -17.70 6.81 5.27
N PHE A 74 -18.92 7.32 5.22
CA PHE A 74 -19.62 7.78 6.42
C PHE A 74 -20.61 6.72 6.86
N THR A 75 -20.55 6.30 8.13
CA THR A 75 -21.43 5.29 8.74
C THR A 75 -22.17 5.88 9.94
N ASP A 76 -22.86 5.05 10.72
CA ASP A 76 -23.51 5.49 11.95
C ASP A 76 -22.50 5.70 13.12
N ASP A 77 -21.22 5.36 12.91
CA ASP A 77 -20.15 5.64 13.86
C ASP A 77 -19.62 7.08 13.67
N GLU A 78 -20.22 8.02 14.39
CA GLU A 78 -19.85 9.44 14.34
C GLU A 78 -18.40 9.70 14.75
N ASN A 79 -17.86 8.92 15.69
CA ASN A 79 -16.48 9.07 16.14
C ASN A 79 -15.51 8.72 15.02
N LEU A 80 -15.73 7.58 14.37
CA LEU A 80 -14.91 7.16 13.22
C LEU A 80 -15.04 8.14 12.06
N ASN A 81 -16.23 8.67 11.79
CA ASN A 81 -16.43 9.68 10.76
C ASN A 81 -15.65 10.97 11.05
N ASN A 82 -15.66 11.43 12.30
CA ASN A 82 -14.87 12.60 12.72
C ASN A 82 -13.36 12.32 12.61
N LEU A 83 -12.88 11.12 12.93
CA LEU A 83 -11.48 10.74 12.73
C LEU A 83 -11.07 10.80 11.26
N LYS A 84 -11.92 10.32 10.33
CA LYS A 84 -11.67 10.41 8.87
C LYS A 84 -11.57 11.86 8.40
N LEU A 85 -12.48 12.72 8.86
CA LEU A 85 -12.49 14.15 8.52
C LEU A 85 -11.25 14.88 9.07
N ASN A 86 -10.90 14.63 10.33
CA ASN A 86 -9.72 15.24 10.96
C ASN A 86 -8.42 14.77 10.28
N THR A 87 -8.33 13.48 9.93
CA THR A 87 -7.19 12.93 9.19
C THR A 87 -7.01 13.65 7.85
N LEU A 88 -8.10 13.91 7.12
CA LEU A 88 -8.08 14.67 5.88
C LEU A 88 -7.66 16.14 6.11
N SER A 89 -8.22 16.82 7.10
CA SER A 89 -7.90 18.23 7.39
C SER A 89 -6.46 18.43 7.83
N GLU A 90 -5.85 17.42 8.46
CA GLU A 90 -4.44 17.41 8.84
C GLU A 90 -3.48 17.02 7.70
N LYS A 91 -3.98 16.80 6.48
CA LYS A 91 -3.20 16.35 5.31
C LYS A 91 -2.48 15.03 5.59
N LYS A 92 -3.20 14.08 6.18
CA LYS A 92 -2.69 12.75 6.54
C LYS A 92 -3.52 11.65 5.90
N ILE A 93 -2.95 10.45 5.87
CA ILE A 93 -3.66 9.21 5.64
C ILE A 93 -3.37 8.20 6.75
N PHE A 94 -4.42 7.51 7.21
CA PHE A 94 -4.29 6.43 8.18
C PHE A 94 -3.89 5.12 7.49
N LEU A 95 -2.85 4.47 8.04
CA LEU A 95 -2.36 3.16 7.63
C LEU A 95 -2.92 2.11 8.60
N ALA A 96 -3.81 1.26 8.07
CA ALA A 96 -4.49 0.22 8.83
C ALA A 96 -3.62 -1.04 8.98
N ASP A 97 -3.92 -1.86 9.98
CA ASP A 97 -3.36 -3.21 10.04
C ASP A 97 -4.08 -4.07 8.97
N SER A 98 -3.38 -5.03 8.38
CA SER A 98 -3.92 -5.87 7.30
C SER A 98 -5.18 -6.65 7.67
N LYS A 99 -5.31 -7.03 8.94
CA LYS A 99 -6.50 -7.69 9.49
C LYS A 99 -7.78 -6.85 9.40
N ASP A 100 -7.65 -5.54 9.20
CA ASP A 100 -8.77 -4.60 9.11
C ASP A 100 -9.23 -4.39 7.65
N PHE A 101 -8.59 -5.06 6.69
CA PHE A 101 -8.97 -5.01 5.27
C PHE A 101 -10.19 -5.92 5.03
N ASN A 102 -10.97 -5.60 4.00
CA ASN A 102 -12.21 -6.33 3.70
C ASN A 102 -11.99 -7.67 2.98
N ASP A 103 -10.80 -7.93 2.43
CA ASP A 103 -10.46 -9.20 1.80
C ASP A 103 -9.97 -10.20 2.86
N PRO A 104 -10.64 -11.34 3.07
CA PRO A 104 -10.19 -12.37 4.01
C PRO A 104 -8.85 -13.02 3.64
N PHE A 105 -8.38 -12.85 2.39
CA PHE A 105 -7.09 -13.33 1.89
C PHE A 105 -5.98 -12.29 1.91
N ASP A 106 -6.25 -11.06 2.40
CA ASP A 106 -5.22 -10.06 2.53
C ASP A 106 -4.09 -10.53 3.46
N ASN A 107 -2.84 -10.35 3.02
CA ASN A 107 -1.63 -10.90 3.65
C ASN A 107 -1.62 -12.43 3.82
N LYS A 108 -2.39 -13.15 2.99
CA LYS A 108 -2.37 -14.63 2.89
C LYS A 108 -1.97 -15.12 1.50
N ALA A 109 -1.38 -14.24 0.68
CA ALA A 109 -0.83 -14.56 -0.64
C ALA A 109 0.33 -15.57 -0.59
N PHE A 110 0.80 -15.96 0.59
CA PHE A 110 1.82 -16.97 0.81
C PHE A 110 1.35 -18.04 1.80
N TYR A 111 2.09 -19.15 1.84
CA TYR A 111 2.01 -20.19 2.87
C TYR A 111 3.41 -20.69 3.21
N TYR A 112 3.51 -21.39 4.34
CA TYR A 112 4.71 -22.14 4.71
C TYR A 112 4.31 -23.41 5.46
N ARG A 113 5.18 -24.42 5.45
CA ARG A 113 4.98 -25.67 6.20
C ARG A 113 5.66 -25.55 7.56
N ASN A 114 4.86 -25.57 8.62
CA ASN A 114 5.37 -25.55 9.99
C ASN A 114 6.27 -26.76 10.29
N GLU A 115 5.97 -27.93 9.72
CA GLU A 115 6.74 -29.16 9.89
C GLU A 115 8.23 -28.99 9.53
N ASP A 116 8.51 -28.21 8.47
CA ASP A 116 9.87 -27.93 8.04
C ASP A 116 10.58 -26.96 9.00
N LEU A 117 9.84 -26.13 9.75
CA LEU A 117 10.37 -25.21 10.75
C LEU A 117 10.53 -25.85 12.13
N SER A 118 9.78 -26.92 12.42
CA SER A 118 9.89 -27.70 13.66
C SER A 118 11.24 -28.38 13.86
N GLN A 119 12.11 -28.36 12.83
CA GLN A 119 13.52 -28.78 12.97
C GLN A 119 14.33 -27.87 13.90
N PHE A 120 13.89 -26.62 14.11
CA PHE A 120 14.54 -25.68 15.02
C PHE A 120 13.97 -25.82 16.43
N GLU A 121 14.81 -26.21 17.39
CA GLU A 121 14.41 -26.44 18.80
C GLU A 121 13.72 -25.20 19.40
N GLU A 122 14.17 -24.00 19.04
CA GLU A 122 13.56 -22.73 19.48
C GLU A 122 12.10 -22.54 19.04
N LEU A 123 11.68 -23.19 17.96
CA LEU A 123 10.31 -23.14 17.46
C LEU A 123 9.45 -24.32 17.92
N GLY A 124 10.04 -25.31 18.59
CA GLY A 124 9.35 -26.47 19.13
C GLY A 124 8.15 -26.13 20.03
N PRO A 125 8.26 -25.18 20.98
CA PRO A 125 7.13 -24.75 21.82
C PRO A 125 5.95 -24.12 21.06
N PHE A 126 6.12 -23.81 19.77
CA PHE A 126 5.13 -23.15 18.91
C PHE A 126 4.72 -24.03 17.72
N ASP A 127 5.05 -25.32 17.74
CA ASP A 127 4.79 -26.27 16.64
C ASP A 127 5.31 -25.76 15.28
N GLY A 128 6.49 -25.13 15.27
CA GLY A 128 7.10 -24.59 14.05
C GLY A 128 6.49 -23.28 13.52
N GLN A 129 5.51 -22.70 14.23
CA GLN A 129 4.88 -21.45 13.82
C GLN A 129 5.81 -20.25 14.03
N ILE A 130 5.84 -19.38 13.02
CA ILE A 130 6.47 -18.07 13.12
C ILE A 130 5.44 -17.08 13.66
N GLY A 131 5.83 -16.30 14.67
CA GLY A 131 4.94 -15.35 15.33
C GLY A 131 4.39 -14.28 14.38
N ASP A 132 3.11 -13.94 14.59
CA ASP A 132 2.36 -12.90 13.89
C ASP A 132 3.10 -11.56 13.83
N GLU A 133 3.92 -11.22 14.84
CA GLU A 133 4.68 -9.98 14.89
C GLU A 133 5.65 -9.79 13.71
N ILE A 134 6.20 -10.91 13.20
CA ILE A 134 7.09 -10.88 12.05
C ILE A 134 6.26 -10.59 10.79
N MET A 135 5.13 -11.29 10.64
CA MET A 135 4.29 -11.24 9.44
C MET A 135 3.44 -9.97 9.32
N PHE A 136 3.08 -9.35 10.46
CA PHE A 136 2.24 -8.15 10.54
C PHE A 136 3.04 -6.93 11.02
N SER A 137 4.30 -6.86 10.60
CA SER A 137 5.23 -5.77 10.95
C SER A 137 5.02 -4.49 10.14
N SER A 138 4.09 -4.47 9.18
CA SER A 138 3.73 -3.30 8.37
C SER A 138 2.26 -2.90 8.50
N ARG A 139 1.98 -1.66 8.10
CA ARG A 139 0.64 -1.08 7.96
C ARG A 139 0.48 -0.52 6.55
N ALA A 140 -0.75 -0.49 6.07
CA ALA A 140 -1.02 -0.05 4.70
C ALA A 140 -2.29 0.80 4.57
N ALA A 141 -2.30 1.65 3.53
CA ALA A 141 -3.48 2.33 3.04
C ALA A 141 -3.65 2.01 1.56
N SER A 142 -4.82 1.49 1.21
CA SER A 142 -5.20 1.21 -0.18
C SER A 142 -5.70 2.45 -0.90
N PHE A 143 -5.31 2.55 -2.17
CA PHE A 143 -5.68 3.55 -3.15
C PHE A 143 -6.06 2.86 -4.46
N THR A 144 -6.70 3.57 -5.38
CA THR A 144 -7.11 3.06 -6.68
C THR A 144 -6.75 4.03 -7.81
N LYS A 145 -6.39 3.50 -8.98
CA LYS A 145 -6.26 4.28 -10.22
C LYS A 145 -7.57 4.39 -11.03
N THR A 146 -8.66 3.76 -10.59
CA THR A 146 -9.96 3.77 -11.30
C THR A 146 -10.64 5.14 -11.33
N GLY A 147 -10.14 6.12 -10.58
CA GLY A 147 -10.71 7.46 -10.51
C GLY A 147 -11.81 7.59 -9.46
N PHE A 148 -12.59 8.67 -9.55
CA PHE A 148 -13.79 8.86 -8.73
C PHE A 148 -15.02 8.14 -9.32
N ASN A 149 -14.99 7.71 -10.59
CA ASN A 149 -16.16 7.23 -11.32
C ASN A 149 -16.24 5.70 -11.39
N SER A 150 -15.99 5.04 -10.25
CA SER A 150 -16.06 3.58 -10.12
C SER A 150 -17.20 3.16 -9.18
N MET A 151 -18.26 2.58 -9.73
CA MET A 151 -19.46 2.18 -8.97
C MET A 151 -19.14 1.10 -7.92
N PRO A 152 -18.36 0.04 -8.23
CA PRO A 152 -17.96 -0.93 -7.21
C PRO A 152 -17.20 -0.29 -6.05
N MET A 153 -16.31 0.67 -6.32
CA MET A 153 -15.56 1.36 -5.28
C MET A 153 -16.48 2.19 -4.37
N TRP A 154 -17.48 2.88 -4.93
CA TRP A 154 -18.48 3.59 -4.14
C TRP A 154 -19.35 2.67 -3.29
N ALA A 155 -19.73 1.52 -3.82
CA ALA A 155 -20.52 0.50 -3.12
C ALA A 155 -19.75 -0.07 -1.92
N HIS A 156 -18.52 -0.52 -2.14
CA HIS A 156 -17.73 -1.21 -1.13
C HIS A 156 -17.05 -0.27 -0.12
N TYR A 157 -16.50 0.86 -0.56
CA TYR A 157 -15.59 1.67 0.26
C TYR A 157 -16.16 3.01 0.70
N ALA A 158 -17.30 3.44 0.16
CA ALA A 158 -17.92 4.72 0.50
C ALA A 158 -19.39 4.58 0.92
N ASN A 159 -19.72 3.43 1.53
CA ASN A 159 -21.05 3.12 2.07
C ASN A 159 -22.18 3.44 1.07
N ASN A 160 -22.09 2.84 -0.13
CA ASN A 160 -23.06 3.05 -1.20
C ASN A 160 -23.29 4.54 -1.53
N HIS A 161 -22.21 5.26 -1.84
CA HIS A 161 -22.22 6.69 -2.20
C HIS A 161 -22.57 7.67 -1.06
N ARG A 162 -22.64 7.23 0.20
CA ARG A 162 -22.87 8.11 1.36
C ARG A 162 -21.60 8.78 1.88
N GLY A 163 -20.44 8.30 1.46
CA GLY A 163 -19.12 8.82 1.82
C GLY A 163 -18.54 9.83 0.83
N PHE A 164 -17.22 9.84 0.73
CA PHE A 164 -16.46 10.72 -0.16
C PHE A 164 -15.23 10.02 -0.74
N CYS A 165 -14.66 10.60 -1.80
CA CYS A 165 -13.44 10.16 -2.44
C CYS A 165 -12.47 11.34 -2.51
N VAL A 166 -11.17 11.07 -2.39
CA VAL A 166 -10.12 12.08 -2.42
C VAL A 166 -9.07 11.67 -3.43
N SER A 167 -8.68 12.60 -4.31
CA SER A 167 -7.55 12.42 -5.22
C SER A 167 -6.27 12.96 -4.62
N TYR A 168 -5.14 12.33 -4.95
CA TYR A 168 -3.81 12.71 -4.52
C TYR A 168 -2.89 12.71 -5.74
N ASN A 169 -2.29 13.87 -6.03
CA ASN A 169 -1.22 13.99 -7.01
C ASN A 169 0.09 13.47 -6.42
N LEU A 170 0.61 12.38 -6.97
CA LEU A 170 1.86 11.75 -6.54
C LEU A 170 3.10 12.42 -7.14
N GLN A 171 2.94 13.31 -8.12
CA GLN A 171 4.02 14.15 -8.65
C GLN A 171 4.21 15.45 -7.83
N ASP A 172 3.31 15.73 -6.88
CA ASP A 172 3.47 16.88 -5.99
C ASP A 172 4.63 16.62 -5.00
N SER A 173 5.60 17.52 -4.96
CA SER A 173 6.72 17.50 -4.00
C SER A 173 6.28 17.36 -2.53
N GLY A 174 5.08 17.83 -2.18
CA GLY A 174 4.49 17.69 -0.86
C GLY A 174 4.07 16.25 -0.51
N ASN A 175 3.92 15.39 -1.52
CA ASN A 175 3.50 13.99 -1.45
C ASN A 175 4.65 12.99 -1.73
N ILE A 176 5.91 13.42 -1.69
CA ILE A 176 7.06 12.55 -1.97
C ILE A 176 7.11 11.28 -1.10
N GLU A 177 6.74 11.38 0.18
CA GLU A 177 6.69 10.24 1.11
C GLU A 177 5.58 9.25 0.72
N LEU A 178 4.41 9.78 0.35
CA LEU A 178 3.27 8.99 -0.14
C LEU A 178 3.64 8.27 -1.43
N ALA A 179 4.19 8.98 -2.41
CA ALA A 179 4.63 8.42 -3.67
C ALA A 179 5.69 7.34 -3.44
N GLY A 180 6.75 7.66 -2.69
CA GLY A 180 7.88 6.77 -2.41
C GLY A 180 7.47 5.50 -1.65
N SER A 181 6.42 5.56 -0.84
CA SER A 181 5.94 4.43 -0.03
C SER A 181 4.78 3.66 -0.68
N THR A 182 4.32 4.09 -1.85
CA THR A 182 3.22 3.44 -2.58
C THR A 182 3.74 2.39 -3.55
N LEU A 183 3.15 1.19 -3.54
CA LEU A 183 3.46 0.09 -4.44
C LEU A 183 2.20 -0.36 -5.20
N PRO A 184 2.31 -0.77 -6.48
CA PRO A 184 1.19 -1.38 -7.21
C PRO A 184 0.86 -2.78 -6.67
N ILE A 185 -0.37 -3.25 -6.85
CA ILE A 185 -0.75 -4.63 -6.55
C ILE A 185 -0.47 -5.57 -7.72
N GLN A 186 0.12 -6.74 -7.42
CA GLN A 186 0.11 -7.91 -8.31
C GLN A 186 -1.15 -8.74 -8.05
N TYR A 187 -1.89 -9.04 -9.10
CA TYR A 187 -3.08 -9.90 -9.03
C TYR A 187 -2.73 -11.31 -9.50
N THR A 188 -3.09 -12.33 -8.71
CA THR A 188 -2.81 -13.74 -9.03
C THR A 188 -3.76 -14.67 -8.29
N ASP A 189 -4.00 -15.86 -8.85
CA ASP A 189 -4.75 -16.94 -8.20
C ASP A 189 -3.85 -17.97 -7.52
N GLN A 190 -2.53 -17.74 -7.53
CA GLN A 190 -1.54 -18.63 -6.94
C GLN A 190 -0.98 -18.05 -5.64
N ARG A 191 -0.91 -18.89 -4.61
CA ARG A 191 -0.20 -18.56 -3.36
C ARG A 191 1.26 -18.99 -3.47
N ILE A 192 2.13 -18.29 -2.77
CA ILE A 192 3.57 -18.48 -2.79
C ILE A 192 4.00 -19.38 -1.63
N ASP A 193 4.79 -20.41 -1.91
CA ASP A 193 5.47 -21.19 -0.89
C ASP A 193 6.72 -20.44 -0.40
N ILE A 194 6.69 -19.91 0.81
CA ILE A 194 7.84 -19.22 1.42
C ILE A 194 8.58 -20.10 2.44
N THR A 195 8.32 -21.41 2.48
CA THR A 195 8.88 -22.29 3.51
C THR A 195 10.40 -22.23 3.54
N ASN A 196 11.06 -22.36 2.39
CA ASN A 196 12.53 -22.33 2.31
C ASN A 196 13.11 -20.97 2.72
N ILE A 197 12.41 -19.88 2.41
CA ILE A 197 12.81 -18.53 2.82
C ILE A 197 12.80 -18.43 4.34
N LEU A 198 11.72 -18.89 4.99
CA LEU A 198 11.59 -18.84 6.44
C LEU A 198 12.59 -19.78 7.13
N VAL A 199 12.79 -20.99 6.62
CA VAL A 199 13.80 -21.93 7.15
C VAL A 199 15.19 -21.30 7.09
N ASN A 200 15.59 -20.74 5.95
CA ASN A 200 16.87 -20.07 5.79
C ASN A 200 17.02 -18.86 6.73
N TYR A 201 15.96 -18.07 6.88
CA TYR A 201 15.96 -16.90 7.75
C TYR A 201 16.09 -17.29 9.23
N VAL A 202 15.35 -18.30 9.70
CA VAL A 202 15.46 -18.79 11.08
C VAL A 202 16.86 -19.34 11.33
N ASP A 203 17.42 -20.14 10.43
CA ASP A 203 18.79 -20.64 10.55
C ASP A 203 19.82 -19.50 10.65
N LEU A 204 19.67 -18.45 9.82
CA LEU A 204 20.50 -17.25 9.88
C LEU A 204 20.41 -16.56 11.26
N VAL A 205 19.19 -16.32 11.74
CA VAL A 205 18.95 -15.67 13.04
C VAL A 205 19.59 -16.47 14.17
N LEU A 206 19.45 -17.80 14.16
CA LEU A 206 20.01 -18.68 15.18
C LEU A 206 21.54 -18.74 15.12
N LYS A 207 22.14 -18.76 13.92
CA LYS A 207 23.59 -18.68 13.73
C LYS A 207 24.16 -17.38 14.27
N GLU A 208 23.55 -16.24 13.91
CA GLU A 208 23.96 -14.93 14.40
C GLU A 208 23.79 -14.79 15.91
N LYS A 209 22.69 -15.31 16.46
CA LYS A 209 22.46 -15.39 17.90
C LYS A 209 23.60 -16.13 18.60
N ARG A 210 23.95 -17.34 18.15
CA ARG A 210 25.03 -18.15 18.75
C ARG A 210 26.38 -17.46 18.68
N LYS A 211 26.75 -16.91 17.52
CA LYS A 211 28.00 -16.16 17.31
C LYS A 211 28.10 -14.95 18.24
N GLN A 212 27.05 -14.15 18.33
CA GLN A 212 27.10 -12.93 19.14
C GLN A 212 27.07 -13.23 20.65
N ILE A 213 26.43 -14.33 21.07
CA ILE A 213 26.53 -14.81 22.45
C ILE A 213 27.97 -15.25 22.77
N SER A 214 28.65 -15.98 21.89
CA SER A 214 30.04 -16.40 22.13
C SER A 214 31.02 -15.21 22.15
N GLU A 215 30.69 -14.12 21.46
CA GLU A 215 31.39 -12.82 21.54
C GLU A 215 31.04 -12.00 22.81
N GLY A 216 30.18 -12.51 23.69
CA GLY A 216 29.75 -11.81 24.92
C GLY A 216 28.81 -10.63 24.69
N ARG A 217 28.18 -10.53 23.51
CA ARG A 217 27.21 -9.46 23.22
C ARG A 217 25.92 -9.68 23.99
N LYS A 218 25.37 -8.59 24.53
CA LYS A 218 24.09 -8.58 25.27
C LYS A 218 22.86 -8.37 24.38
N LYS A 219 23.06 -8.11 23.09
CA LYS A 219 22.02 -7.87 22.09
C LYS A 219 22.39 -8.61 20.82
N ILE A 220 21.40 -9.23 20.17
CA ILE A 220 21.56 -9.84 18.86
C ILE A 220 21.26 -8.76 17.82
N ILE A 221 22.23 -8.51 16.94
CA ILE A 221 22.11 -7.57 15.83
C ILE A 221 22.03 -8.39 14.55
N LEU A 222 20.93 -8.27 13.82
CA LEU A 222 20.79 -8.86 12.48
C LEU A 222 20.94 -7.74 11.45
N ASN A 223 21.96 -7.84 10.58
CA ASN A 223 22.17 -6.91 9.49
C ASN A 223 21.75 -7.55 8.15
N ASP A 224 20.50 -8.00 8.10
CA ASP A 224 19.89 -8.61 6.93
C ASP A 224 18.43 -8.14 6.84
N LEU A 225 18.10 -7.46 5.73
CA LEU A 225 16.78 -6.88 5.48
C LEU A 225 15.90 -7.75 4.58
N THR A 226 16.32 -8.98 4.27
CA THR A 226 15.63 -9.85 3.31
C THR A 226 14.18 -10.05 3.67
N LEU A 227 13.90 -10.40 4.94
CA LEU A 227 12.55 -10.68 5.38
C LEU A 227 11.68 -9.42 5.31
N VAL A 228 12.25 -8.25 5.58
CA VAL A 228 11.57 -6.97 5.43
C VAL A 228 11.17 -6.72 3.98
N TYR A 229 12.10 -6.90 3.04
CA TYR A 229 11.83 -6.73 1.61
C TYR A 229 10.76 -7.69 1.11
N ILE A 230 10.84 -8.96 1.53
CA ILE A 230 9.88 -9.99 1.16
C ILE A 230 8.49 -9.66 1.71
N ILE A 231 8.36 -9.26 2.98
CA ILE A 231 7.06 -8.87 3.56
C ILE A 231 6.49 -7.64 2.85
N VAL A 232 7.33 -6.68 2.47
CA VAL A 232 6.92 -5.53 1.64
C VAL A 232 6.32 -5.99 0.32
N PHE A 233 6.88 -7.00 -0.34
CA PHE A 233 6.35 -7.49 -1.61
C PHE A 233 5.11 -8.38 -1.43
N LEU A 234 5.11 -9.29 -0.46
CA LEU A 234 4.00 -10.21 -0.21
C LEU A 234 2.68 -9.51 0.13
N GLN A 235 2.73 -8.40 0.86
CA GLN A 235 1.52 -7.63 1.18
C GLN A 235 0.94 -6.86 -0.02
N ASN A 236 1.64 -6.85 -1.16
CA ASN A 236 1.19 -6.22 -2.39
C ASN A 236 0.69 -7.25 -3.43
N ILE A 237 0.27 -8.43 -2.96
CA ILE A 237 -0.29 -9.49 -3.79
C ILE A 237 -1.73 -9.76 -3.35
N LYS A 238 -2.65 -9.80 -4.32
CA LYS A 238 -4.08 -9.97 -4.08
C LYS A 238 -4.68 -10.95 -5.08
N GLN A 239 -5.81 -11.55 -4.73
CA GLN A 239 -6.48 -12.50 -5.61
C GLN A 239 -7.10 -11.79 -6.83
N THR A 240 -7.08 -12.44 -8.00
CA THR A 240 -7.47 -11.84 -9.30
C THR A 240 -8.89 -11.26 -9.33
N SER A 241 -9.84 -11.76 -8.53
CA SER A 241 -11.20 -11.22 -8.52
C SER A 241 -11.27 -9.77 -8.04
N TRP A 242 -10.24 -9.28 -7.36
CA TRP A 242 -10.11 -7.88 -6.92
C TRP A 242 -9.41 -6.97 -7.94
N GLN A 243 -9.03 -7.49 -9.12
CA GLN A 243 -8.29 -6.71 -10.13
C GLN A 243 -9.03 -5.46 -10.62
N TYR A 244 -10.37 -5.48 -10.58
CA TYR A 244 -11.19 -4.33 -10.95
C TYR A 244 -10.92 -3.08 -10.10
N GLU A 245 -10.36 -3.24 -8.89
CA GLU A 245 -10.00 -2.13 -8.01
C GLU A 245 -8.79 -1.36 -8.50
N GLN A 246 -7.93 -1.99 -9.30
CA GLN A 246 -6.67 -1.41 -9.79
C GLN A 246 -5.90 -0.74 -8.63
N GLU A 247 -5.67 -1.52 -7.59
CA GLU A 247 -5.24 -1.10 -6.26
C GLU A 247 -3.73 -0.79 -6.22
N PHE A 248 -3.39 0.18 -5.38
CA PHE A 248 -2.04 0.52 -4.96
C PHE A 248 -2.02 0.66 -3.44
N ARG A 249 -0.95 0.24 -2.76
CA ARG A 249 -0.82 0.36 -1.31
C ARG A 249 0.33 1.24 -0.93
N CYS A 250 0.03 2.27 -0.16
CA CYS A 250 1.04 2.96 0.63
C CYS A 250 1.36 2.11 1.86
N VAL A 251 2.62 1.72 2.03
CA VAL A 251 3.07 0.80 3.09
C VAL A 251 4.10 1.48 3.98
N ALA A 252 4.02 1.25 5.29
CA ALA A 252 5.11 1.62 6.21
C ALA A 252 5.26 0.59 7.34
N GLY A 253 6.46 0.49 7.90
CA GLY A 253 6.69 -0.37 9.06
C GLY A 253 5.89 0.12 10.27
N ARG A 254 5.25 -0.78 11.02
CA ARG A 254 4.36 -0.50 12.17
C ARG A 254 5.00 0.35 13.26
N THR A 255 6.31 0.25 13.42
CA THR A 255 7.11 0.98 14.42
C THR A 255 7.83 2.20 13.84
N SER A 256 7.50 2.61 12.61
CA SER A 256 8.09 3.79 11.99
C SER A 256 7.61 5.07 12.69
N ILE A 257 8.48 6.06 12.73
CA ILE A 257 8.16 7.39 13.29
C ILE A 257 6.98 7.97 12.49
N GLY A 258 5.97 8.49 13.20
CA GLY A 258 4.76 9.07 12.58
C GLY A 258 3.60 8.10 12.39
N MET A 259 3.81 6.78 12.57
CA MET A 259 2.72 5.81 12.53
C MET A 259 1.63 6.09 13.59
N PRO A 260 0.35 5.81 13.28
CA PRO A 260 -0.14 5.10 12.10
C PRO A 260 -0.51 6.03 10.92
N PHE A 261 0.10 7.22 10.83
CA PHE A 261 -0.22 8.20 9.78
C PHE A 261 0.94 8.42 8.82
N MET A 262 0.61 8.72 7.58
CA MET A 262 1.54 9.25 6.59
C MET A 262 1.04 10.58 6.07
N LYS A 263 1.95 11.49 5.73
CA LYS A 263 1.60 12.76 5.09
C LYS A 263 1.00 12.50 3.71
N ALA A 264 -0.17 13.08 3.45
CA ALA A 264 -0.89 12.98 2.19
C ALA A 264 -1.71 14.26 1.95
N ILE A 265 -1.25 15.08 1.01
CA ILE A 265 -1.90 16.34 0.62
C ILE A 265 -2.93 16.05 -0.47
N PRO A 266 -4.22 16.32 -0.23
CA PRO A 266 -5.27 16.09 -1.21
C PRO A 266 -5.16 17.08 -2.37
N SER A 267 -5.58 16.65 -3.56
CA SER A 267 -5.66 17.48 -4.77
C SER A 267 -7.10 17.88 -5.13
N ALA A 268 -8.07 17.03 -4.82
CA ALA A 268 -9.51 17.32 -4.96
C ALA A 268 -10.34 16.37 -4.10
N ILE A 269 -11.52 16.82 -3.67
CA ILE A 269 -12.48 16.04 -2.88
C ILE A 269 -13.76 15.85 -3.71
N PHE A 270 -14.32 14.64 -3.67
CA PHE A 270 -15.56 14.26 -4.35
C PHE A 270 -16.54 13.70 -3.32
N ALA A 271 -17.61 14.41 -3.01
CA ALA A 271 -18.69 13.92 -2.16
C ALA A 271 -19.60 12.99 -2.97
N GLY A 272 -19.89 11.80 -2.44
CA GLY A 272 -20.74 10.83 -3.11
C GLY A 272 -22.17 11.32 -3.31
N GLU A 273 -22.89 10.74 -4.26
CA GLU A 273 -24.27 11.13 -4.64
C GLU A 273 -25.25 11.12 -3.46
N LYS A 274 -25.08 10.21 -2.49
CA LYS A 274 -25.92 10.11 -1.27
C LYS A 274 -25.29 10.74 -0.03
N CYS A 275 -24.16 11.44 -0.17
CA CYS A 275 -23.52 12.14 0.94
C CYS A 275 -24.48 13.19 1.51
N SER A 276 -24.66 13.18 2.83
CA SER A 276 -25.64 14.03 3.51
C SER A 276 -25.22 15.50 3.51
N PRO A 277 -26.19 16.45 3.55
CA PRO A 277 -25.87 17.87 3.62
C PRO A 277 -24.93 18.24 4.78
N PHE A 278 -25.10 17.60 5.94
CA PHE A 278 -24.23 17.78 7.10
C PHE A 278 -22.75 17.47 6.78
N TYR A 279 -22.47 16.33 6.15
CA TYR A 279 -21.09 15.97 5.80
C TYR A 279 -20.56 16.78 4.62
N ILE A 280 -21.41 17.19 3.68
CA ILE A 280 -21.03 18.11 2.60
C ILE A 280 -20.53 19.43 3.20
N GLU A 281 -21.24 20.02 4.16
CA GLU A 281 -20.82 21.26 4.82
C GLU A 281 -19.46 21.11 5.54
N ARG A 282 -19.25 19.99 6.25
CA ARG A 282 -17.96 19.66 6.88
C ARG A 282 -16.83 19.56 5.84
N LEU A 283 -17.09 18.89 4.71
CA LEU A 283 -16.12 18.78 3.62
C LEU A 283 -15.86 20.15 2.95
N CYS A 284 -16.87 21.00 2.80
CA CYS A 284 -16.69 22.38 2.31
C CYS A 284 -15.75 23.19 3.20
N GLY A 285 -15.87 23.06 4.52
CA GLY A 285 -14.95 23.69 5.47
C GLY A 285 -13.51 23.24 5.24
N ILE A 286 -13.29 21.91 5.22
CA ILE A 286 -11.96 21.33 4.99
C ILE A 286 -11.39 21.74 3.63
N ALA A 287 -12.19 21.67 2.56
CA ALA A 287 -11.77 22.02 1.21
C ALA A 287 -11.31 23.47 1.11
N ARG A 288 -12.00 24.39 1.81
CA ARG A 288 -11.62 25.81 1.88
C ARG A 288 -10.30 26.01 2.61
N ASP A 289 -10.13 25.37 3.76
CA ASP A 289 -8.92 25.48 4.58
C ASP A 289 -7.69 24.90 3.86
N LEU A 290 -7.89 23.83 3.10
CA LEU A 290 -6.86 23.17 2.31
C LEU A 290 -6.63 23.83 0.94
N ASN A 291 -7.52 24.74 0.53
CA ASN A 291 -7.56 25.36 -0.80
C ASN A 291 -7.59 24.32 -1.94
N VAL A 292 -8.49 23.34 -1.84
CA VAL A 292 -8.69 22.28 -2.85
C VAL A 292 -10.14 22.30 -3.34
N PRO A 293 -10.40 21.96 -4.62
CA PRO A 293 -11.75 21.93 -5.13
C PRO A 293 -12.58 20.81 -4.50
N LEU A 294 -13.86 21.08 -4.29
CA LEU A 294 -14.86 20.12 -3.84
C LEU A 294 -15.94 19.94 -4.90
N TYR A 295 -16.21 18.69 -5.25
CA TYR A 295 -17.25 18.31 -6.18
C TYR A 295 -18.32 17.49 -5.46
N LYS A 296 -19.60 17.74 -5.76
CA LYS A 296 -20.70 16.84 -5.45
C LYS A 296 -20.98 15.98 -6.68
N LEU A 297 -20.98 14.66 -6.50
CA LEU A 297 -21.33 13.75 -7.58
C LEU A 297 -22.84 13.67 -7.75
N GLU A 298 -23.31 13.74 -9.00
CA GLU A 298 -24.73 13.64 -9.35
C GLU A 298 -24.96 12.59 -10.45
N PHE A 299 -26.11 11.92 -10.39
CA PHE A 299 -26.57 11.04 -11.44
C PHE A 299 -27.50 11.80 -12.40
N GLN A 300 -27.09 11.95 -13.65
CA GLN A 300 -27.95 12.51 -14.69
C GLN A 300 -28.86 11.45 -15.29
N LYS A 301 -30.19 11.65 -15.17
CA LYS A 301 -31.18 10.74 -15.76
C LYS A 301 -31.13 10.67 -17.28
N ILE A 302 -30.68 11.73 -17.94
CA ILE A 302 -30.58 11.84 -19.39
C ILE A 302 -29.10 11.97 -19.75
N ASN A 303 -28.37 10.87 -19.59
CA ASN A 303 -26.99 10.72 -20.02
C ASN A 303 -26.84 9.31 -20.64
N MET A 304 -26.08 9.19 -21.73
CA MET A 304 -25.84 7.91 -22.41
C MET A 304 -24.81 7.03 -21.68
N LEU A 305 -24.08 7.58 -20.71
CA LEU A 305 -23.01 6.89 -19.98
C LEU A 305 -23.45 6.55 -18.55
N PHE A 306 -23.05 5.37 -18.06
CA PHE A 306 -23.19 4.98 -16.65
C PHE A 306 -22.12 5.65 -15.78
N GLN A 307 -22.24 6.96 -15.62
CA GLN A 307 -21.24 7.80 -14.99
C GLN A 307 -21.88 8.81 -14.03
N LEU A 308 -21.15 9.16 -12.98
CA LEU A 308 -21.50 10.29 -12.12
C LEU A 308 -20.82 11.55 -12.65
N GLU A 309 -21.58 12.65 -12.69
CA GLU A 309 -21.06 13.96 -13.07
C GLU A 309 -20.57 14.72 -11.83
N PRO A 310 -19.34 15.24 -11.83
CA PRO A 310 -18.83 16.06 -10.74
C PRO A 310 -19.29 17.52 -10.89
N ILE A 311 -20.21 17.95 -10.03
CA ILE A 311 -20.64 19.36 -9.94
C ILE A 311 -19.75 20.08 -8.93
N ARG A 312 -18.98 21.07 -9.38
CA ARG A 312 -18.11 21.85 -8.50
C ARG A 312 -18.95 22.73 -7.58
N ILE A 313 -18.73 22.60 -6.28
CA ILE A 313 -19.43 23.38 -5.23
C ILE A 313 -18.50 24.26 -4.40
N LEU A 314 -17.17 24.10 -4.57
CA LEU A 314 -16.12 25.01 -4.07
C LEU A 314 -14.92 25.04 -5.02
#